data_AF-A0A4Y9QBL4-F1
#
_entry.id   AF-A0A4Y9QBL4-F1
#
_cell.length_a   1.000
_cell.length_b   1.000
_cell.length_c   1.000
_cell.angle_alpha   90.00
_cell.angle_beta   90.00
_cell.angle_gamma   90.00
#
_symmetry.space_group_name_H-M   'P 1'
#
loop_
_entity.id
_entity.type
_entity.pdbx_description
1 polymer ?
#
loop_
_entity_poly.entity_id
_entity_poly.type
_entity_poly.pdbx_seq_one_letter_code
_entity_poly.pdbx_strand_id
1 'polypeptide(L)'
;MAYAEWNRGRTDICRLSAAAPAVLLSTLLVTFAFSWLARSTLVALIAWLVCAPLLLPQRPVERFVVATMFHFRTPSGRDAEWLNWLRGECEHPRCGLIGAPVARDLDWYVIEDRQPNAFAAGRHSIAITTGLLHRVHAGHLTRNELLAVALHEIGHHAAGDTRHGLVIWWLTWPWQTVRLFAVRLGHRIPPFGAGAVLTPVVVAVAIWRVATGGSPGAQAWATIAVLSAALLAAYVQPAVEAAISRGSERSADVFVERLGLGSALASARQKLDRSDPARATV
;
A
#
# COMPACT_ATOMS: atom_id res chain seq x y z
N MET A 1 5.46 -18.24 18.75
CA MET A 1 5.28 -16.79 18.97
C MET A 1 6.60 -16.00 18.83
N ALA A 2 7.70 -16.42 19.45
CA ALA A 2 9.01 -15.75 19.31
C ALA A 2 9.53 -15.58 17.85
N TYR A 3 9.31 -16.56 16.99
CA TYR A 3 9.66 -16.46 15.55
C TYR A 3 8.84 -15.40 14.80
N ALA A 4 7.57 -15.21 15.17
CA ALA A 4 6.69 -14.21 14.57
C ALA A 4 7.06 -12.79 15.05
N GLU A 5 7.50 -12.63 16.30
CA GLU A 5 7.97 -11.33 16.82
C GLU A 5 9.29 -10.88 16.21
N TRP A 6 10.27 -11.79 16.10
CA TRP A 6 11.56 -11.49 15.48
C TRP A 6 11.44 -11.14 13.98
N ASN A 7 10.60 -11.87 13.24
CA ASN A 7 10.40 -11.58 11.81
C ASN A 7 9.61 -10.27 11.61
N ARG A 8 8.68 -9.92 12.51
CA ARG A 8 7.93 -8.65 12.47
C ARG A 8 8.82 -7.41 12.54
N GLY A 9 9.76 -7.35 13.50
CA GLY A 9 10.64 -6.19 13.66
C GLY A 9 11.53 -5.93 12.45
N ARG A 10 12.03 -6.98 11.80
CA ARG A 10 12.85 -6.87 10.58
C ARG A 10 12.02 -6.38 9.39
N THR A 11 10.79 -6.87 9.24
CA THR A 11 9.88 -6.42 8.16
C THR A 11 9.50 -4.95 8.32
N ASP A 12 9.23 -4.50 9.55
CA ASP A 12 8.94 -3.09 9.86
C ASP A 12 10.10 -2.18 9.48
N ILE A 13 11.33 -2.51 9.89
CA ILE A 13 12.54 -1.73 9.58
C ILE A 13 12.78 -1.69 8.06
N CYS A 14 12.68 -2.83 7.37
CA CYS A 14 12.87 -2.87 5.92
C CYS A 14 11.84 -2.01 5.18
N ARG A 15 10.55 -2.08 5.56
CA ARG A 15 9.48 -1.29 4.93
C ARG A 15 9.68 0.22 5.15
N LEU A 16 9.97 0.63 6.39
CA LEU A 16 10.22 2.04 6.70
C LEU A 16 11.47 2.56 6.00
N SER A 17 12.55 1.76 5.97
CA SER A 17 13.80 2.13 5.28
C SER A 17 13.61 2.25 3.77
N ALA A 18 12.83 1.35 3.17
CA ALA A 18 12.50 1.40 1.75
C ALA A 18 11.62 2.62 1.38
N ALA A 19 10.76 3.07 2.30
CA ALA A 19 9.94 4.26 2.11
C ALA A 19 10.73 5.57 2.31
N ALA A 20 11.84 5.56 3.05
CA ALA A 20 12.56 6.76 3.45
C ALA A 20 12.92 7.70 2.29
N PRO A 21 13.41 7.24 1.11
CA PRO A 21 13.66 8.13 -0.02
C PRO A 21 12.42 8.88 -0.50
N ALA A 22 11.26 8.21 -0.60
CA ALA A 22 10.01 8.85 -0.98
C ALA A 22 9.48 9.81 0.08
N VAL A 23 9.68 9.50 1.37
CA VAL A 23 9.30 10.40 2.46
C VAL A 23 10.17 11.66 2.42
N LEU A 24 11.47 11.53 2.16
CA LEU A 24 12.37 12.67 1.98
C LEU A 24 11.94 13.54 0.78
N LEU A 25 11.63 12.93 -0.36
CA LEU A 25 11.15 13.67 -1.53
C LEU A 25 9.80 14.34 -1.28
N SER A 26 8.89 13.66 -0.59
CA SER A 26 7.60 14.23 -0.20
C SER A 26 7.78 15.39 0.78
N THR A 27 8.73 15.28 1.72
CA THR A 27 9.11 16.36 2.66
C THR A 27 9.61 17.59 1.91
N LEU A 28 10.48 17.40 0.90
CA LEU A 28 10.96 18.49 0.05
C LEU A 28 9.82 19.14 -0.74
N LEU A 29 8.92 18.34 -1.32
CA LEU A 29 7.76 18.84 -2.06
C LEU A 29 6.79 19.63 -1.18
N VAL A 30 6.49 19.11 0.02
CA VAL A 30 5.63 19.80 1.00
C VAL A 30 6.28 21.10 1.45
N THR A 31 7.57 21.08 1.78
CA THR A 31 8.32 22.29 2.16
C THR A 31 8.28 23.33 1.04
N PHE A 32 8.48 22.92 -0.21
CA PHE A 32 8.39 23.81 -1.36
C PHE A 32 6.97 24.37 -1.55
N ALA A 33 5.95 23.51 -1.50
CA ALA A 33 4.54 23.88 -1.68
C ALA A 33 4.04 24.88 -0.62
N PHE A 34 4.55 24.79 0.61
CA PHE A 34 4.20 25.70 1.71
C PHE A 34 5.22 26.82 1.94
N SER A 35 6.28 26.94 1.14
CA SER A 35 7.36 27.92 1.35
C SER A 35 6.88 29.38 1.40
N TRP A 36 5.77 29.69 0.73
CA TRP A 36 5.13 31.01 0.74
C TRP A 36 4.53 31.40 2.10
N LEU A 37 4.34 30.43 3.01
CA LEU A 37 3.85 30.65 4.38
C LEU A 37 4.95 31.07 5.37
N ALA A 38 6.20 31.23 4.91
CA ALA A 38 7.35 31.64 5.72
C ALA A 38 7.50 30.82 7.01
N ARG A 39 7.29 31.43 8.21
CA ARG A 39 7.43 30.74 9.51
C ARG A 39 6.42 29.61 9.70
N SER A 40 5.25 29.69 9.08
CA SER A 40 4.22 28.67 9.20
C SER A 40 4.51 27.43 8.35
N THR A 41 5.50 27.48 7.44
CA THR A 41 5.99 26.31 6.69
C THR A 41 6.44 25.20 7.62
N LEU A 42 7.16 25.54 8.70
CA LEU A 42 7.63 24.55 9.68
C LEU A 42 6.45 23.90 10.42
N VAL A 43 5.43 24.69 10.77
CA VAL A 43 4.22 24.18 11.43
C VAL A 43 3.45 23.25 10.50
N ALA A 44 3.26 23.62 9.24
CA ALA A 44 2.62 22.76 8.24
C ALA A 44 3.39 21.46 8.02
N LEU A 45 4.72 21.52 7.97
CA LEU A 45 5.57 20.35 7.79
C LEU A 45 5.51 19.42 9.01
N ILE A 46 5.61 19.97 10.23
CA ILE A 46 5.47 19.20 11.48
C ILE A 46 4.08 18.58 11.54
N ALA A 47 3.02 19.33 11.22
CA ALA A 47 1.66 18.79 11.20
C ALA A 47 1.55 17.60 10.22
N TRP A 48 2.10 17.71 9.01
CA TRP A 48 2.08 16.62 8.04
C TRP A 48 2.92 15.40 8.48
N LEU A 49 4.12 15.62 9.04
CA LEU A 49 5.04 14.57 9.51
C LEU A 49 4.59 13.90 10.80
N VAL A 50 3.87 14.60 11.67
CA VAL A 50 3.60 14.13 13.04
C VAL A 50 2.14 13.73 13.20
N CYS A 51 1.18 14.52 12.70
CA CYS A 51 -0.23 14.23 12.93
C CYS A 51 -0.63 12.91 12.29
N ALA A 52 -0.22 12.63 11.05
CA ALA A 52 -0.62 11.39 10.39
C ALA A 52 -0.01 10.13 11.01
N PRO A 53 1.30 10.04 11.32
CA PRO A 53 1.85 8.86 12.00
C PRO A 53 1.31 8.65 13.42
N LEU A 54 0.92 9.71 14.13
CA LEU A 54 0.33 9.58 15.47
C LEU A 54 -1.15 9.20 15.43
N LEU A 55 -1.90 9.74 14.47
CA LEU A 55 -3.36 9.57 14.41
C LEU A 55 -3.78 8.36 13.57
N LEU A 56 -3.16 8.10 12.41
CA LEU A 56 -3.58 7.02 11.51
C LEU A 56 -3.56 5.62 12.13
N PRO A 57 -2.62 5.25 13.02
CA PRO A 57 -2.65 3.94 13.69
C PRO A 57 -3.79 3.80 14.71
N GLN A 58 -4.46 4.90 15.08
CA GLN A 58 -5.60 4.88 15.98
C GLN A 58 -6.81 4.33 15.24
N ARG A 59 -7.41 3.25 15.75
CA ARG A 59 -8.57 2.58 15.14
C ARG A 59 -9.68 3.52 14.67
N PRO A 60 -10.17 4.54 15.42
CA PRO A 60 -11.23 5.42 14.91
C PRO A 60 -10.80 6.25 13.69
N VAL A 61 -9.54 6.70 13.65
CA VAL A 61 -9.00 7.48 12.54
C VAL A 61 -8.77 6.57 11.34
N GLU A 62 -8.22 5.38 11.56
CA GLU A 62 -8.08 4.36 10.53
C GLU A 62 -9.43 4.09 9.85
N ARG A 63 -10.47 3.78 10.65
CA ARG A 63 -11.84 3.54 10.16
C ARG A 63 -12.36 4.69 9.29
N PHE A 64 -12.17 5.93 9.75
CA PHE A 64 -12.58 7.12 9.00
C PHE A 64 -11.84 7.23 7.66
N VAL A 65 -10.52 7.01 7.66
CA VAL A 65 -9.68 7.12 6.47
C VAL A 65 -10.00 6.02 5.47
N VAL A 66 -10.15 4.77 5.90
CA VAL A 66 -10.51 3.66 5.00
C VAL A 66 -11.93 3.83 4.43
N ALA A 67 -12.88 4.31 5.24
CA ALA A 67 -14.23 4.58 4.76
C ALA A 67 -14.27 5.72 3.72
N THR A 68 -13.50 6.79 3.95
CA THR A 68 -13.58 8.00 3.12
C THR A 68 -12.67 7.94 1.89
N MET A 69 -11.41 7.55 2.07
CA MET A 69 -10.39 7.60 1.01
C MET A 69 -10.33 6.32 0.17
N PHE A 70 -10.70 5.19 0.77
CA PHE A 70 -10.70 3.89 0.09
C PHE A 70 -12.12 3.36 -0.17
N HIS A 71 -13.15 4.13 0.20
CA HIS A 71 -14.56 3.78 0.00
C HIS A 71 -14.98 2.46 0.64
N PHE A 72 -14.40 2.13 1.80
CA PHE A 72 -14.75 0.94 2.56
C PHE A 72 -16.11 1.17 3.23
N ARG A 73 -17.15 0.49 2.73
CA ARG A 73 -18.48 0.55 3.35
C ARG A 73 -18.66 -0.58 4.36
N THR A 74 -19.48 -0.31 5.37
CA THR A 74 -19.96 -1.38 6.25
C THR A 74 -20.79 -2.38 5.45
N PRO A 75 -20.65 -3.69 5.73
CA PRO A 75 -21.44 -4.69 5.02
C PRO A 75 -22.92 -4.58 5.39
N SER A 76 -23.78 -4.88 4.43
CA SER A 76 -25.24 -4.83 4.59
C SER A 76 -25.90 -6.01 3.88
N GLY A 77 -27.04 -6.47 4.39
CA GLY A 77 -27.80 -7.57 3.79
C GLY A 77 -26.98 -8.85 3.65
N ARG A 78 -27.02 -9.47 2.47
CA ARG A 78 -26.32 -10.72 2.18
C ARG A 78 -24.80 -10.63 2.33
N ASP A 79 -24.20 -9.47 2.08
CA ASP A 79 -22.76 -9.27 2.28
C ASP A 79 -22.38 -9.42 3.76
N ALA A 80 -23.23 -8.91 4.66
CA ALA A 80 -23.01 -9.02 6.10
C ALA A 80 -23.07 -10.48 6.58
N GLU A 81 -23.96 -11.29 6.02
CA GLU A 81 -24.04 -12.72 6.34
C GLU A 81 -22.74 -13.44 6.00
N TRP A 82 -22.18 -13.20 4.81
CA TRP A 82 -20.91 -13.82 4.39
C TRP A 82 -19.72 -13.34 5.20
N LEU A 83 -19.64 -12.04 5.49
CA LEU A 83 -18.55 -11.50 6.30
C LEU A 83 -18.65 -11.96 7.77
N ASN A 84 -19.86 -12.10 8.31
CA ASN A 84 -20.06 -12.67 9.65
C ASN A 84 -19.70 -14.16 9.69
N TRP A 85 -20.06 -14.92 8.65
CA TRP A 85 -19.62 -16.32 8.51
C TRP A 85 -18.09 -16.40 8.44
N LEU A 86 -17.44 -15.58 7.61
CA LEU A 86 -15.98 -15.53 7.51
C LEU A 86 -15.33 -15.21 8.86
N ARG A 87 -15.85 -14.21 9.58
CA ARG A 87 -15.38 -13.88 10.92
C ARG A 87 -15.47 -15.09 11.85
N GLY A 88 -16.60 -15.79 11.85
CA GLY A 88 -16.81 -16.99 12.66
C GLY A 88 -15.85 -18.14 12.32
N GLU A 89 -15.61 -18.40 11.02
CA GLU A 89 -14.66 -19.41 10.58
C GLU A 89 -13.21 -19.04 10.89
N CYS A 90 -12.84 -17.77 10.73
CA CYS A 90 -11.52 -17.28 11.11
C CYS A 90 -11.30 -17.42 12.62
N GLU A 91 -12.33 -17.25 13.44
CA GLU A 91 -12.27 -17.47 14.89
C GLU A 91 -12.36 -18.96 15.29
N HIS A 92 -12.63 -19.87 14.35
CA HIS A 92 -12.84 -21.29 14.62
C HIS A 92 -11.51 -22.03 14.95
N PRO A 93 -11.51 -23.07 15.82
CA PRO A 93 -10.29 -23.77 16.24
C PRO A 93 -9.47 -24.36 15.09
N ARG A 94 -10.13 -24.74 13.99
CA ARG A 94 -9.50 -25.29 12.78
C ARG A 94 -8.56 -24.30 12.09
N CYS A 95 -8.85 -23.00 12.20
CA CYS A 95 -7.99 -21.94 11.68
C CYS A 95 -6.89 -21.54 12.69
N GLY A 96 -6.86 -22.14 13.89
CA GLY A 96 -5.80 -21.93 14.89
C GLY A 96 -5.68 -20.50 15.42
N LEU A 97 -6.64 -19.63 15.11
CA LEU A 97 -6.66 -18.21 15.46
C LEU A 97 -7.44 -17.92 16.75
N ILE A 98 -7.92 -18.95 17.45
CA ILE A 98 -8.56 -18.78 18.76
C ILE A 98 -7.59 -18.07 19.72
N GLY A 99 -7.99 -16.88 20.17
CA GLY A 99 -7.21 -16.07 21.09
C GLY A 99 -6.03 -15.33 20.44
N ALA A 100 -5.82 -15.45 19.13
CA ALA A 100 -4.87 -14.62 18.41
C ALA A 100 -5.44 -13.18 18.31
N PRO A 101 -4.77 -12.17 18.88
CA PRO A 101 -5.26 -10.78 18.87
C PRO A 101 -5.57 -10.28 17.45
N VAL A 102 -4.81 -10.80 16.47
CA VAL A 102 -4.91 -10.39 15.07
C VAL A 102 -6.26 -10.68 14.42
N ALA A 103 -7.00 -11.73 14.83
CA ALA A 103 -8.28 -12.04 14.19
C ALA A 103 -9.45 -11.27 14.84
N ARG A 104 -9.39 -11.04 16.15
CA ARG A 104 -10.47 -10.37 16.91
C ARG A 104 -10.51 -8.86 16.71
N ASP A 105 -9.37 -8.25 16.41
CA ASP A 105 -9.25 -6.80 16.27
C ASP A 105 -9.51 -6.28 14.85
N LEU A 106 -9.91 -7.16 13.92
CA LEU A 106 -10.18 -6.78 12.53
C LEU A 106 -11.62 -6.32 12.29
N ASP A 107 -11.70 -5.21 11.58
CA ASP A 107 -12.89 -4.61 11.02
C ASP A 107 -13.02 -5.04 9.56
N TRP A 108 -14.20 -5.56 9.22
CA TRP A 108 -14.48 -6.12 7.89
C TRP A 108 -15.38 -5.17 7.11
N TYR A 109 -14.99 -4.91 5.87
CA TYR A 109 -15.64 -3.96 4.99
C TYR A 109 -15.93 -4.57 3.62
N VAL A 110 -16.76 -3.86 2.87
CA VAL A 110 -16.99 -4.13 1.45
C VAL A 110 -16.54 -2.94 0.61
N ILE A 111 -15.95 -3.20 -0.55
CA ILE A 111 -15.64 -2.19 -1.57
C ILE A 111 -16.56 -2.44 -2.77
N GLU A 112 -17.17 -1.37 -3.29
CA GLU A 112 -17.93 -1.44 -4.53
C GLU A 112 -17.00 -1.47 -5.74
N ASP A 113 -16.57 -2.67 -6.08
CA ASP A 113 -15.76 -2.95 -7.27
C ASP A 113 -16.27 -4.25 -7.91
N ARG A 114 -16.36 -4.24 -9.25
CA ARG A 114 -16.73 -5.43 -10.04
C ARG A 114 -15.55 -6.39 -10.20
N GLN A 115 -14.33 -5.90 -10.11
CA GLN A 115 -13.14 -6.73 -10.16
C GLN A 115 -13.04 -7.56 -8.86
N PRO A 116 -13.02 -8.90 -8.93
CA PRO A 116 -12.93 -9.72 -7.74
C PRO A 116 -11.57 -9.58 -7.04
N ASN A 117 -11.58 -9.01 -5.84
CA ASN A 117 -10.40 -8.88 -4.98
C ASN A 117 -10.76 -8.81 -3.47
N ALA A 118 -9.74 -8.96 -2.63
CA ALA A 118 -9.76 -8.67 -1.21
C ALA A 118 -8.50 -7.85 -0.84
N PHE A 119 -8.57 -7.07 0.24
CA PHE A 119 -7.48 -6.17 0.62
C PHE A 119 -7.34 -6.07 2.14
N ALA A 120 -6.12 -6.20 2.62
CA ALA A 120 -5.72 -5.80 3.96
C ALA A 120 -5.20 -4.35 3.96
N ALA A 121 -5.75 -3.49 4.83
CA ALA A 121 -5.38 -2.08 4.94
C ALA A 121 -5.19 -1.68 6.41
N GLY A 122 -4.22 -0.80 6.66
CA GLY A 122 -3.93 -0.31 8.01
C GLY A 122 -3.59 -1.44 8.98
N ARG A 123 -3.89 -1.23 10.26
CA ARG A 123 -3.61 -2.23 11.30
C ARG A 123 -4.82 -3.11 11.60
N HIS A 124 -6.02 -2.67 11.24
CA HIS A 124 -7.26 -3.26 11.70
C HIS A 124 -8.28 -3.50 10.59
N SER A 125 -7.99 -3.21 9.32
CA SER A 125 -9.01 -3.23 8.27
C SER A 125 -8.78 -4.33 7.23
N ILE A 126 -9.85 -5.08 6.93
CA ILE A 126 -9.91 -5.98 5.77
C ILE A 126 -11.15 -5.59 4.96
N ALA A 127 -11.00 -5.56 3.64
CA ALA A 127 -12.10 -5.30 2.73
C ALA A 127 -12.21 -6.38 1.66
N ILE A 128 -13.45 -6.70 1.30
CA ILE A 128 -13.77 -7.61 0.20
C ILE A 128 -14.55 -6.84 -0.86
N THR A 129 -14.20 -7.02 -2.13
CA THR A 129 -14.94 -6.39 -3.23
C THR A 129 -16.31 -7.05 -3.46
N THR A 130 -17.28 -6.27 -3.94
CA THR A 130 -18.57 -6.80 -4.41
C THR A 130 -18.41 -7.84 -5.52
N GLY A 131 -17.38 -7.72 -6.37
CA GLY A 131 -17.04 -8.68 -7.41
C GLY A 131 -16.64 -10.05 -6.86
N LEU A 132 -15.89 -10.09 -5.75
CA LEU A 132 -15.53 -11.34 -5.10
C LEU A 132 -16.76 -12.00 -4.45
N LEU A 133 -17.59 -11.23 -3.73
CA LEU A 133 -18.83 -11.74 -3.15
C LEU A 133 -19.80 -12.24 -4.21
N HIS A 134 -19.91 -11.55 -5.35
CA HIS A 134 -20.73 -11.99 -6.47
C HIS A 134 -20.29 -13.36 -7.00
N ARG A 135 -18.98 -13.64 -7.07
CA ARG A 135 -18.45 -14.95 -7.49
C ARG A 135 -18.83 -16.06 -6.52
N VAL A 136 -18.84 -15.77 -5.23
CA VAL A 136 -19.27 -16.70 -4.19
C VAL A 136 -20.78 -16.94 -4.29
N HIS A 137 -21.57 -15.87 -4.42
CA HIS A 137 -23.02 -15.96 -4.58
C HIS A 137 -23.43 -16.76 -5.82
N ALA A 138 -22.69 -16.60 -6.92
CA ALA A 138 -22.89 -17.34 -8.16
C ALA A 138 -22.36 -18.79 -8.12
N GLY A 139 -21.75 -19.22 -7.01
CA GLY A 139 -21.19 -20.58 -6.88
C GLY A 139 -19.89 -20.81 -7.65
N HIS A 140 -19.28 -19.77 -8.21
CA HIS A 140 -18.00 -19.87 -8.91
C HIS A 140 -16.81 -20.03 -7.95
N LEU A 141 -16.95 -19.54 -6.72
CA LEU A 141 -16.00 -19.76 -5.63
C LEU A 141 -16.66 -20.53 -4.49
N THR A 142 -15.95 -21.54 -3.99
CA THR A 142 -16.37 -22.34 -2.84
C THR A 142 -16.09 -21.60 -1.53
N ARG A 143 -16.71 -22.06 -0.44
CA ARG A 143 -16.48 -21.54 0.91
C ARG A 143 -15.02 -21.62 1.34
N ASN A 144 -14.36 -22.75 1.07
CA ASN A 144 -12.94 -22.94 1.42
C ASN A 144 -12.03 -22.02 0.60
N GLU A 145 -12.37 -21.75 -0.67
CA GLU A 145 -11.63 -20.80 -1.50
C GLU A 145 -11.78 -19.36 -0.99
N LEU A 146 -13.00 -18.95 -0.61
CA LEU A 146 -13.22 -17.64 0.01
C LEU A 146 -12.49 -17.50 1.35
N LEU A 147 -12.57 -18.53 2.20
CA LEU A 147 -11.87 -18.56 3.48
C LEU A 147 -10.35 -18.50 3.29
N ALA A 148 -9.81 -19.20 2.29
CA ALA A 148 -8.39 -19.17 1.97
C ALA A 148 -7.92 -17.77 1.54
N VAL A 149 -8.69 -17.07 0.71
CA VAL A 149 -8.42 -15.67 0.33
C VAL A 149 -8.46 -14.76 1.55
N ALA A 150 -9.48 -14.90 2.40
CA ALA A 150 -9.60 -14.11 3.62
C ALA A 150 -8.42 -14.36 4.60
N LEU A 151 -7.99 -15.61 4.74
CA LEU A 151 -6.83 -15.97 5.57
C LEU A 151 -5.51 -15.47 4.98
N HIS A 152 -5.39 -15.34 3.65
CA HIS A 152 -4.24 -14.70 3.01
C HIS A 152 -4.14 -13.22 3.43
N GLU A 153 -5.26 -12.49 3.38
CA GLU A 153 -5.32 -11.09 3.85
C GLU A 153 -5.03 -10.96 5.35
N ILE A 154 -5.52 -11.90 6.18
CA ILE A 154 -5.16 -11.97 7.60
C ILE A 154 -3.67 -12.26 7.77
N GLY A 155 -3.08 -13.07 6.89
CA GLY A 155 -1.65 -13.35 6.85
C GLY A 155 -0.80 -12.08 6.74
N HIS A 156 -1.23 -11.10 5.94
CA HIS A 156 -0.57 -9.79 5.87
C HIS A 156 -0.61 -9.03 7.20
N HIS A 157 -1.74 -9.06 7.91
CA HIS A 157 -1.85 -8.46 9.26
C HIS A 157 -1.00 -9.22 10.28
N ALA A 158 -0.99 -10.55 10.23
CA ALA A 158 -0.19 -11.40 11.12
C ALA A 158 1.32 -11.18 10.95
N ALA A 159 1.77 -10.98 9.71
CA ALA A 159 3.15 -10.65 9.37
C ALA A 159 3.53 -9.19 9.68
N GLY A 160 2.54 -8.32 9.95
CA GLY A 160 2.74 -6.89 10.22
C GLY A 160 2.90 -6.04 8.96
N ASP A 161 2.63 -6.59 7.78
CA ASP A 161 2.89 -5.95 6.49
C ASP A 161 2.09 -4.66 6.27
N THR A 162 0.87 -4.62 6.78
CA THR A 162 -0.10 -3.53 6.58
C THR A 162 -0.05 -2.47 7.68
N ARG A 163 0.57 -2.79 8.82
CA ARG A 163 0.58 -1.96 10.05
C ARG A 163 0.98 -0.51 9.79
N HIS A 164 2.05 -0.32 9.02
CA HIS A 164 2.59 1.00 8.68
C HIS A 164 2.14 1.49 7.29
N GLY A 165 1.33 0.69 6.58
CA GLY A 165 0.95 0.94 5.19
C GLY A 165 0.26 2.28 4.99
N LEU A 166 -0.72 2.62 5.83
CA LEU A 166 -1.44 3.91 5.76
C LEU A 166 -0.53 5.10 6.07
N VAL A 167 0.38 4.94 7.04
CA VAL A 167 1.34 5.99 7.40
C VAL A 167 2.33 6.22 6.26
N ILE A 168 2.90 5.15 5.71
CA ILE A 168 3.79 5.22 4.55
C ILE A 168 3.06 5.81 3.35
N TRP A 169 1.82 5.39 3.08
CA TRP A 169 1.00 5.95 2.01
C TRP A 169 0.83 7.46 2.17
N TRP A 170 0.45 7.94 3.35
CA TRP A 170 0.31 9.38 3.63
C TRP A 170 1.63 10.14 3.44
N LEU A 171 2.72 9.64 4.02
CA LEU A 171 4.03 10.31 3.99
C LEU A 171 4.69 10.27 2.62
N THR A 172 4.27 9.36 1.73
CA THR A 172 4.80 9.26 0.37
C THR A 172 3.84 9.82 -0.69
N TRP A 173 2.59 10.13 -0.31
CA TRP A 173 1.55 10.57 -1.23
C TRP A 173 1.94 11.79 -2.10
N PRO A 174 2.60 12.84 -1.58
CA PRO A 174 3.04 13.97 -2.42
C PRO A 174 3.98 13.53 -3.56
N TRP A 175 5.01 12.73 -3.24
CA TRP A 175 5.94 12.20 -4.24
C TRP A 175 5.26 11.26 -5.23
N GLN A 176 4.41 10.34 -4.73
CA GLN A 176 3.70 9.39 -5.59
C GLN A 176 2.80 10.10 -6.59
N THR A 177 2.16 11.20 -6.19
CA THR A 177 1.33 12.01 -7.08
C THR A 177 2.14 12.65 -8.21
N VAL A 178 3.29 13.25 -7.88
CA VAL A 178 4.21 13.83 -8.88
C VAL A 178 4.74 12.74 -9.82
N ARG A 179 5.16 11.60 -9.28
CA ARG A 179 5.67 10.46 -10.05
C ARG A 179 4.62 9.92 -11.02
N LEU A 180 3.40 9.66 -10.53
CA LEU A 180 2.30 9.13 -11.36
C LEU A 180 1.93 10.12 -12.47
N PHE A 181 1.89 11.42 -12.17
CA PHE A 181 1.65 12.45 -13.16
C PHE A 181 2.74 12.46 -14.24
N ALA A 182 4.01 12.43 -13.83
CA ALA A 182 5.13 12.41 -14.77
C ALA A 182 5.14 11.15 -15.66
N VAL A 183 4.81 9.99 -15.09
CA VAL A 183 4.71 8.73 -15.85
C VAL A 183 3.59 8.80 -16.88
N ARG A 184 2.40 9.26 -16.48
CA ARG A 184 1.26 9.44 -17.38
C ARG A 184 1.55 10.44 -18.49
N LEU A 185 2.25 11.53 -18.18
CA LEU A 185 2.66 12.52 -19.16
C LEU A 185 3.70 11.95 -20.13
N GLY A 186 4.66 11.16 -19.64
CA GLY A 186 5.64 10.47 -20.48
C GLY A 186 4.97 9.58 -21.52
N HIS A 187 4.01 8.75 -21.11
CA HIS A 187 3.22 7.93 -22.04
C HIS A 187 2.46 8.72 -23.12
N ARG A 188 2.23 10.03 -22.93
CA ARG A 188 1.53 10.89 -23.89
C ARG A 188 2.45 11.62 -24.87
N ILE A 189 3.77 11.61 -24.64
CA ILE A 189 4.75 12.37 -25.44
C ILE A 189 5.78 11.40 -26.06
N PRO A 190 5.53 10.87 -27.27
CA PRO A 190 6.56 10.15 -28.03
C PRO A 190 7.75 11.07 -28.32
N PRO A 191 9.01 10.59 -28.28
CA PRO A 191 9.46 9.20 -28.11
C PRO A 191 9.72 8.78 -26.64
N PHE A 192 9.33 9.60 -25.67
CA PHE A 192 9.71 9.41 -24.27
C PHE A 192 8.79 8.37 -23.60
N GLY A 193 9.36 7.25 -23.11
CA GLY A 193 8.58 6.22 -22.39
C GLY A 193 8.12 6.66 -21.00
N ALA A 194 7.41 5.77 -20.30
CA ALA A 194 6.86 5.93 -18.94
C ALA A 194 7.79 6.61 -17.92
N GLY A 195 9.11 6.48 -18.05
CA GLY A 195 10.10 7.02 -17.11
C GLY A 195 10.79 8.32 -17.53
N ALA A 196 10.47 8.90 -18.68
CA ALA A 196 11.38 9.80 -19.38
C ALA A 196 11.09 11.31 -19.25
N VAL A 197 10.09 11.73 -18.47
CA VAL A 197 9.77 13.17 -18.27
C VAL A 197 10.42 13.77 -17.02
N LEU A 198 10.64 12.98 -15.96
CA LEU A 198 11.33 13.47 -14.76
C LEU A 198 12.79 13.82 -15.04
N THR A 199 13.49 12.98 -15.81
CA THR A 199 14.89 13.16 -16.16
C THR A 199 15.20 14.51 -16.84
N PRO A 200 14.52 14.93 -17.94
CA PRO A 200 14.80 16.20 -18.58
C PRO A 200 14.42 17.41 -17.72
N VAL A 201 13.39 17.33 -16.88
CA VAL A 201 13.02 18.44 -15.96
C VAL A 201 14.08 18.61 -14.87
N VAL A 202 14.48 17.51 -14.24
CA VAL A 202 15.55 17.49 -13.24
C VAL A 202 16.86 17.99 -13.84
N VAL A 203 17.22 17.53 -15.03
CA VAL A 203 18.42 17.97 -15.75
C VAL A 203 18.32 19.44 -16.17
N ALA A 204 17.18 19.91 -16.67
CA ALA A 204 16.99 21.31 -17.07
C ALA A 204 17.05 22.27 -15.87
N VAL A 205 16.47 21.90 -14.73
CA VAL A 205 16.57 22.68 -13.48
C VAL A 205 18.01 22.71 -12.97
N ALA A 206 18.74 21.59 -13.05
CA ALA A 206 20.17 21.53 -12.70
C ALA A 206 21.00 22.45 -13.62
N ILE A 207 20.80 22.35 -14.93
CA ILE A 207 21.51 23.18 -15.93
C ILE A 207 21.17 24.66 -15.75
N TRP A 208 19.89 25.01 -15.60
CA TRP A 208 19.45 26.39 -15.39
C TRP A 208 20.06 27.01 -14.12
N ARG A 209 20.08 26.26 -13.02
CA ARG A 209 20.69 26.69 -11.74
C ARG A 209 22.20 26.90 -11.86
N VAL A 210 22.90 26.02 -12.59
CA VAL A 210 24.33 26.17 -12.88
C VAL A 210 24.57 27.38 -13.79
N ALA A 211 23.75 27.58 -14.82
CA ALA A 211 23.89 28.63 -15.82
C ALA A 211 23.56 30.04 -15.27
N THR A 212 22.64 30.15 -14.30
CA THR A 212 22.21 31.45 -13.74
C THR A 212 23.09 31.98 -12.61
N GLY A 213 24.18 31.27 -12.24
CA GLY A 213 25.28 31.82 -11.41
C GLY A 213 24.92 32.29 -9.99
N GLY A 214 23.72 32.01 -9.50
CA GLY A 214 23.11 32.73 -8.38
C GLY A 214 23.48 32.30 -6.95
N SER A 215 24.46 31.43 -6.70
CA SER A 215 24.83 31.04 -5.33
C SER A 215 26.23 30.43 -5.18
N PRO A 216 26.89 30.57 -4.01
CA PRO A 216 28.20 29.97 -3.74
C PRO A 216 28.20 28.48 -4.06
N GLY A 217 29.32 27.94 -4.56
CA GLY A 217 29.41 26.58 -5.12
C GLY A 217 28.74 25.47 -4.29
N ALA A 218 28.69 25.60 -2.96
CA ALA A 218 27.98 24.68 -2.06
C ALA A 218 26.48 24.48 -2.39
N GLN A 219 25.76 25.52 -2.80
CA GLN A 219 24.33 25.45 -3.06
C GLN A 219 24.01 24.83 -4.44
N ALA A 220 24.90 24.97 -5.41
CA ALA A 220 24.82 24.27 -6.69
C ALA A 220 25.03 22.76 -6.53
N TRP A 221 26.08 22.35 -5.78
CA TRP A 221 26.34 20.94 -5.48
C TRP A 221 25.20 20.29 -4.68
N ALA A 222 24.64 20.99 -3.70
CA ALA A 222 23.47 20.51 -2.96
C ALA A 222 22.25 20.28 -3.88
N THR A 223 22.01 21.18 -4.83
CA THR A 223 20.91 21.04 -5.80
C THR A 223 21.12 19.82 -6.70
N ILE A 224 22.33 19.65 -7.25
CA ILE A 224 22.67 18.48 -8.10
C ILE A 224 22.54 17.17 -7.31
N ALA A 225 22.98 17.16 -6.05
CA ALA A 225 22.87 15.99 -5.18
C ALA A 225 21.40 15.61 -4.91
N VAL A 226 20.54 16.58 -4.59
CA VAL A 226 19.10 16.36 -4.36
C VAL A 226 18.41 15.85 -5.62
N LEU A 227 18.72 16.45 -6.77
CA LEU A 227 18.16 16.08 -8.07
C LEU A 227 18.59 14.68 -8.52
N SER A 228 19.86 14.33 -8.32
CA SER A 228 20.39 12.98 -8.57
C SER A 228 19.76 11.94 -7.62
N ALA A 229 19.61 12.28 -6.35
CA ALA A 229 18.96 11.41 -5.36
C ALA A 229 17.47 11.19 -5.69
N ALA A 230 16.77 12.23 -6.14
CA ALA A 230 15.38 12.14 -6.57
C ALA A 230 15.22 11.23 -7.79
N LEU A 231 16.14 11.36 -8.76
CA LEU A 231 16.16 10.50 -9.95
C LEU A 231 16.43 9.05 -9.57
N LEU A 232 17.44 8.79 -8.73
CA LEU A 232 17.77 7.46 -8.26
C LEU A 232 16.58 6.83 -7.51
N ALA A 233 15.95 7.57 -6.60
CA ALA A 233 14.77 7.11 -5.88
C ALA A 233 13.62 6.77 -6.83
N ALA A 234 13.38 7.56 -7.88
CA ALA A 234 12.32 7.28 -8.86
C ALA A 234 12.45 5.91 -9.55
N TYR A 235 13.69 5.43 -9.77
CA TYR A 235 13.94 4.14 -10.41
C TYR A 235 14.16 2.98 -9.43
N VAL A 236 14.84 3.23 -8.31
CA VAL A 236 15.18 2.17 -7.33
C VAL A 236 13.98 1.83 -6.46
N GLN A 237 13.20 2.83 -6.03
CA GLN A 237 12.10 2.62 -5.09
C GLN A 237 11.05 1.62 -5.59
N PRO A 238 10.57 1.67 -6.85
CA PRO A 238 9.61 0.66 -7.35
C PRO A 238 10.17 -0.77 -7.30
N ALA A 239 11.46 -0.95 -7.57
CA ALA A 239 12.09 -2.27 -7.52
C ALA A 239 12.19 -2.80 -6.08
N VAL A 240 12.50 -1.93 -5.12
CA VAL A 240 12.54 -2.26 -3.69
C VAL A 240 11.13 -2.57 -3.18
N GLU A 241 10.13 -1.74 -3.49
CA GLU A 241 8.72 -1.99 -3.13
C GLU A 241 8.23 -3.32 -3.70
N ALA A 242 8.55 -3.63 -4.96
CA ALA A 242 8.20 -4.90 -5.58
C ALA A 242 8.91 -6.09 -4.90
N ALA A 243 10.17 -5.94 -4.47
CA ALA A 243 10.88 -6.98 -3.74
C ALA A 243 10.25 -7.26 -2.36
N ILE A 244 9.88 -6.19 -1.63
CA ILE A 244 9.21 -6.29 -0.33
C ILE A 244 7.83 -6.92 -0.50
N SER A 245 7.05 -6.46 -1.48
CA SER A 245 5.74 -7.02 -1.81
C SER A 245 5.83 -8.51 -2.11
N ARG A 246 6.77 -8.96 -2.95
CA ARG A 246 6.98 -10.39 -3.22
C ARG A 246 7.32 -11.21 -1.97
N GLY A 247 8.02 -10.62 -1.00
CA GLY A 247 8.31 -11.28 0.27
C GLY A 247 7.07 -11.39 1.16
N SER A 248 6.28 -10.33 1.19
CA SER A 248 5.00 -10.24 1.92
C SER A 248 3.98 -11.26 1.39
N GLU A 249 3.77 -11.32 0.08
CA GLU A 249 2.92 -12.31 -0.60
C GLU A 249 3.28 -13.75 -0.21
N ARG A 250 4.58 -14.08 -0.31
CA ARG A 250 5.07 -15.42 0.08
C ARG A 250 4.79 -15.74 1.55
N SER A 251 4.89 -14.75 2.43
CA SER A 251 4.62 -14.95 3.85
C SER A 251 3.13 -15.20 4.14
N ALA A 252 2.26 -14.50 3.42
CA ALA A 252 0.81 -14.71 3.48
C ALA A 252 0.40 -16.06 2.88
N ASP A 253 1.01 -16.50 1.78
CA ASP A 253 0.79 -17.83 1.19
C ASP A 253 1.19 -18.95 2.17
N VAL A 254 2.37 -18.85 2.80
CA VAL A 254 2.83 -19.79 3.83
C VAL A 254 1.91 -19.81 5.05
N PHE A 255 1.33 -18.65 5.40
CA PHE A 255 0.35 -18.57 6.49
C PHE A 255 -0.89 -19.43 6.19
N VAL A 256 -1.44 -19.33 4.98
CA VAL A 256 -2.60 -20.14 4.57
C VAL A 256 -2.26 -21.61 4.40
N GLU A 257 -1.07 -21.92 3.89
CA GLU A 257 -0.57 -23.31 3.75
C GLU A 257 -0.49 -24.02 5.10
N ARG A 258 0.01 -23.34 6.15
CA ARG A 258 0.07 -23.87 7.51
C ARG A 258 -1.30 -24.20 8.12
N LEU A 259 -2.36 -23.58 7.60
CA LEU A 259 -3.73 -23.85 7.98
C LEU A 259 -4.40 -24.94 7.12
N GLY A 260 -3.64 -25.58 6.23
CA GLY A 260 -4.13 -26.66 5.36
C GLY A 260 -4.99 -26.20 4.20
N LEU A 261 -5.02 -24.89 3.90
CA LEU A 261 -5.88 -24.29 2.88
C LEU A 261 -5.10 -23.81 1.63
N GLY A 262 -3.82 -24.20 1.50
CA GLY A 262 -2.98 -23.79 0.37
C GLY A 262 -3.54 -24.19 -1.01
N SER A 263 -4.11 -25.39 -1.14
CA SER A 263 -4.74 -25.85 -2.38
C SER A 263 -6.01 -25.05 -2.72
N ALA A 264 -6.80 -24.68 -1.70
CA ALA A 264 -7.97 -23.83 -1.87
C ALA A 264 -7.56 -22.41 -2.30
N LEU A 265 -6.49 -21.86 -1.74
CA LEU A 265 -5.96 -20.55 -2.16
C LEU A 265 -5.49 -20.58 -3.62
N ALA A 266 -4.73 -21.61 -4.00
CA ALA A 266 -4.26 -21.77 -5.38
C ALA A 266 -5.42 -21.90 -6.37
N SER A 267 -6.44 -22.70 -6.04
CA SER A 267 -7.66 -22.84 -6.85
C SER A 267 -8.41 -21.52 -6.97
N ALA A 268 -8.56 -20.78 -5.86
CA ALA A 268 -9.18 -19.46 -5.85
C ALA A 268 -8.43 -18.49 -6.79
N ARG A 269 -7.11 -18.35 -6.65
CA ARG A 269 -6.29 -17.49 -7.51
C ARG A 269 -6.44 -17.84 -8.99
N GLN A 270 -6.40 -19.14 -9.34
CA GLN A 270 -6.58 -19.57 -10.73
C GLN A 270 -7.95 -19.18 -11.30
N LYS A 271 -9.03 -19.30 -10.51
CA LYS A 271 -10.38 -18.91 -10.93
C LYS A 271 -10.53 -17.40 -11.08
N LEU A 272 -9.86 -16.63 -10.21
CA LEU A 272 -9.84 -15.17 -10.27
C LEU A 272 -9.02 -14.66 -11.47
N ASP A 273 -7.85 -15.26 -11.73
CA ASP A 273 -6.99 -14.90 -12.87
C ASP A 273 -7.66 -15.16 -14.22
N ARG A 274 -8.35 -16.30 -14.39
CA ARG A 274 -9.12 -16.62 -15.61
C ARG A 274 -10.26 -15.65 -15.89
N SER A 275 -10.65 -14.89 -14.88
CA SER A 275 -11.79 -13.99 -14.91
C SER A 275 -11.41 -12.54 -15.17
N ASP A 276 -10.12 -12.23 -15.25
CA ASP A 276 -9.62 -10.90 -15.53
C ASP A 276 -9.68 -10.62 -17.04
N PRO A 277 -10.58 -9.73 -17.52
CA PRO A 277 -10.69 -9.41 -18.94
C PRO A 277 -9.40 -8.84 -19.52
N ALA A 278 -8.51 -8.26 -18.69
CA ALA A 278 -7.22 -7.73 -19.14
C ALA A 278 -6.18 -8.81 -19.50
N ARG A 279 -6.40 -10.07 -19.08
CA ARG A 279 -5.53 -11.22 -19.40
C ARG A 279 -6.16 -12.23 -20.36
N ALA A 280 -7.45 -12.07 -20.70
CA ALA A 280 -8.13 -12.93 -21.66
C ALA A 280 -7.74 -12.66 -23.13
N THR A 281 -6.90 -11.65 -23.38
CA THR A 281 -6.40 -11.24 -24.70
C THR A 281 -4.88 -11.40 -24.83
N VAL A 282 -4.32 -12.52 -24.36
CA VAL A 282 -2.97 -12.97 -24.73
C VAL A 282 -3.08 -14.17 -25.65
#